data_AF-A0A526VKF8-F1
#
_entry.id   AF-A0A526VKF8-F1
#
_cell.length_a   1.000
_cell.length_b   1.000
_cell.length_c   1.000
_cell.angle_alpha   90.00
_cell.angle_beta   90.00
_cell.angle_gamma   90.00
#
_symmetry.space_group_name_H-M   'P 1'
#
loop_
_entity.id
_entity.type
_entity.pdbx_description
1 polymer ?
#
loop_
_entity_poly.entity_id
_entity_poly.type
_entity_poly.pdbx_seq_one_letter_code
_entity_poly.pdbx_strand_id
1 'polypeptide(L)'
;MVPVTKADLVMAALRKAALASETTLTDIEPQQMEDGLQDLELMIAEWSGPSGIINTGYIPAIYNVDGNREIIPESVHGVYDYALNGVILNLAVRMMTDYKSEAGMSLQAKAAYSKQVIINFDKKRKIKSRYRRRTPTGSGNRFATDLGYRYFSGCRDDEDEEEVI
;
A
#
# COMPACT_ATOMS: atom_id res chain seq x y z
N MET A 1 -16.53 -14.91 -0.74
CA MET A 1 -16.00 -14.56 -2.07
C MET A 1 -14.86 -13.59 -1.87
N VAL A 2 -13.68 -13.86 -2.43
CA VAL A 2 -12.59 -12.86 -2.44
C VAL A 2 -13.05 -11.75 -3.39
N PRO A 3 -13.07 -10.48 -2.98
CA PRO A 3 -13.43 -9.39 -3.88
C PRO A 3 -12.46 -9.42 -5.07
N VAL A 4 -12.97 -9.23 -6.28
CA VAL A 4 -12.16 -9.27 -7.52
C VAL A 4 -12.18 -7.90 -8.19
N THR A 5 -13.32 -7.21 -8.12
CA THR A 5 -13.54 -5.91 -8.76
C THR A 5 -13.48 -4.76 -7.75
N LYS A 6 -13.30 -3.53 -8.25
CA LYS A 6 -13.36 -2.32 -7.40
C LYS A 6 -14.72 -2.18 -6.71
N ALA A 7 -15.80 -2.49 -7.43
CA ALA A 7 -17.15 -2.53 -6.88
C ALA A 7 -17.26 -3.52 -5.70
N ASP A 8 -16.67 -4.72 -5.79
CA ASP A 8 -16.71 -5.70 -4.71
C ASP A 8 -16.02 -5.19 -3.43
N LEU A 9 -14.93 -4.43 -3.56
CA LEU A 9 -14.26 -3.83 -2.41
C LEU A 9 -15.13 -2.79 -1.72
N VAL A 10 -15.78 -1.93 -2.51
CA VAL A 10 -16.71 -0.89 -2.01
C VAL A 10 -17.91 -1.55 -1.34
N MET A 11 -18.54 -2.54 -1.98
CA MET A 11 -19.64 -3.30 -1.35
C MET A 11 -19.21 -3.98 -0.06
N ALA A 12 -18.02 -4.58 -0.02
CA ALA A 12 -17.50 -5.20 1.19
C ALA A 12 -17.30 -4.17 2.32
N ALA A 13 -16.84 -2.96 1.99
CA ALA A 13 -16.69 -1.87 2.94
C ALA A 13 -18.05 -1.36 3.44
N LEU A 14 -19.01 -1.10 2.55
CA LEU A 14 -20.38 -0.69 2.90
C LEU A 14 -21.08 -1.71 3.82
N ARG A 15 -20.89 -3.02 3.56
CA ARG A 15 -21.35 -4.08 4.45
C ARG A 15 -20.69 -4.04 5.82
N LYS A 16 -19.38 -3.77 5.89
CA LYS A 16 -18.62 -3.65 7.16
C LYS A 16 -18.93 -2.38 7.94
N ALA A 17 -19.30 -1.30 7.25
CA ALA A 17 -19.77 -0.06 7.84
C ALA A 17 -21.17 -0.19 8.47
N ALA A 18 -21.84 -1.35 8.31
CA ALA A 18 -23.24 -1.56 8.70
C ALA A 18 -24.25 -0.64 7.98
N LEU A 19 -23.82 0.03 6.90
CA LEU A 19 -24.69 0.76 5.98
C LEU A 19 -25.44 -0.20 5.04
N ALA A 20 -24.83 -1.34 4.74
CA ALA A 20 -25.42 -2.45 3.99
C ALA A 20 -25.40 -3.74 4.85
N SER A 21 -26.08 -3.75 5.99
CA SER A 21 -26.17 -4.95 6.83
C SER A 21 -27.45 -5.73 6.53
N GLU A 22 -27.34 -7.06 6.46
CA GLU A 22 -28.46 -7.99 6.31
C GLU A 22 -29.48 -7.86 7.48
N THR A 23 -29.07 -7.25 8.59
CA THR A 23 -29.92 -6.91 9.74
C THR A 23 -30.69 -5.59 9.60
N THR A 24 -30.28 -4.67 8.72
CA THR A 24 -30.93 -3.34 8.55
C THR A 24 -31.74 -3.21 7.26
N LEU A 25 -31.67 -4.18 6.34
CA LEU A 25 -32.51 -4.26 5.13
C LEU A 25 -32.45 -2.99 4.25
N THR A 26 -31.32 -2.29 4.27
CA THR A 26 -31.05 -1.11 3.45
C THR A 26 -30.41 -1.54 2.14
N ASP A 27 -31.11 -1.30 1.03
CA ASP A 27 -30.55 -1.42 -0.32
C ASP A 27 -29.48 -0.35 -0.51
N ILE A 28 -28.35 -0.72 -1.14
CA ILE A 28 -27.27 0.22 -1.47
C ILE A 28 -27.77 1.12 -2.60
N GLU A 29 -27.82 2.42 -2.37
CA GLU A 29 -28.17 3.36 -3.43
C GLU A 29 -27.04 3.44 -4.47
N PRO A 30 -27.36 3.58 -5.77
CA PRO A 30 -26.34 3.69 -6.82
C PRO A 30 -25.31 4.80 -6.58
N GLN A 31 -25.77 5.91 -5.98
CA GLN A 31 -24.91 7.07 -5.68
C GLN A 31 -23.88 6.75 -4.58
N GLN A 32 -24.25 5.95 -3.57
CA GLN A 32 -23.34 5.52 -2.51
C GLN A 32 -22.21 4.64 -3.03
N MET A 33 -22.46 3.87 -4.10
CA MET A 33 -21.43 3.09 -4.77
C MET A 33 -20.43 3.99 -5.49
N GLU A 34 -20.92 5.01 -6.20
CA GLU A 34 -20.09 5.94 -6.97
C GLU A 34 -19.20 6.79 -6.05
N ASP A 35 -19.78 7.36 -4.99
CA ASP A 35 -19.04 8.10 -3.96
C ASP A 35 -18.01 7.18 -3.28
N GLY A 36 -18.41 5.94 -2.99
CA GLY A 36 -17.52 4.94 -2.39
C GLY A 36 -16.32 4.56 -3.26
N LEU A 37 -16.49 4.53 -4.58
CA LEU A 37 -15.42 4.29 -5.54
C LEU A 37 -14.44 5.48 -5.59
N GLN A 38 -14.96 6.71 -5.53
CA GLN A 38 -14.13 7.92 -5.46
C GLN A 38 -13.31 7.96 -4.16
N ASP A 39 -13.92 7.63 -3.03
CA ASP A 39 -13.24 7.56 -1.73
C ASP A 39 -12.15 6.49 -1.69
N LEU A 40 -12.38 5.36 -2.34
CA LEU A 40 -11.38 4.30 -2.46
C LEU A 40 -10.15 4.80 -3.22
N GLU A 41 -10.35 5.42 -4.38
CA GLU A 41 -9.26 5.98 -5.20
C GLU A 41 -8.50 7.08 -4.44
N LEU A 42 -9.22 7.98 -3.76
CA LEU A 42 -8.63 9.05 -2.97
C LEU A 42 -7.83 8.48 -1.79
N MET A 43 -8.38 7.52 -1.05
CA MET A 43 -7.72 6.87 0.08
C MET A 43 -6.43 6.17 -0.35
N ILE A 44 -6.46 5.43 -1.45
CA ILE A 44 -5.28 4.71 -1.92
C ILE A 44 -4.24 5.68 -2.50
N ALA A 45 -4.66 6.75 -3.17
CA ALA A 45 -3.76 7.81 -3.62
C ALA A 45 -3.04 8.48 -2.44
N GLU A 46 -3.76 8.77 -1.34
CA GLU A 46 -3.17 9.29 -0.10
C GLU A 46 -2.16 8.32 0.52
N TRP A 47 -2.47 7.03 0.51
CA TRP A 47 -1.59 5.99 1.08
C TRP A 47 -0.33 5.76 0.25
N SER A 48 -0.46 5.83 -1.07
CA SER A 48 0.67 5.72 -1.99
C SER A 48 1.58 6.95 -1.82
N GLY A 49 1.02 8.16 -1.93
CA GLY A 49 1.73 9.43 -1.74
C GLY A 49 3.03 9.59 -2.54
N PRO A 50 3.69 10.77 -2.47
CA PRO A 50 5.01 10.97 -3.08
C PRO A 50 6.13 10.18 -2.37
N SER A 51 5.89 9.75 -1.13
CA SER A 51 6.87 9.03 -0.29
C SER A 51 6.73 7.51 -0.33
N GLY A 52 5.73 6.95 -1.01
CA GLY A 52 5.58 5.50 -1.20
C GLY A 52 5.50 4.73 0.12
N ILE A 53 4.76 5.25 1.11
CA ILE A 53 4.76 4.68 2.48
C ILE A 53 4.05 3.33 2.51
N ILE A 54 3.00 3.17 1.71
CA ILE A 54 2.16 1.96 1.70
C ILE A 54 1.94 1.52 0.26
N ASN A 55 2.50 0.37 -0.12
CA ASN A 55 2.18 -0.28 -1.39
C ASN A 55 1.14 -1.38 -1.17
N THR A 56 -0.08 -1.14 -1.67
CA THR A 56 -1.20 -2.09 -1.61
C THR A 56 -1.32 -2.96 -2.86
N GLY A 57 -0.60 -2.66 -3.95
CA GLY A 57 -0.76 -3.32 -5.26
C GLY A 57 -1.96 -2.82 -6.07
N TYR A 58 -2.71 -1.84 -5.55
CA TYR A 58 -3.91 -1.32 -6.19
C TYR A 58 -3.64 -0.71 -7.57
N ILE A 59 -4.55 -0.95 -8.51
CA ILE A 59 -4.52 -0.42 -9.87
C ILE A 59 -5.41 0.84 -9.92
N PRO A 60 -4.82 2.05 -10.03
CA PRO A 60 -5.59 3.29 -10.06
C PRO A 60 -6.43 3.40 -11.33
N ALA A 61 -7.44 4.27 -11.29
CA ALA A 61 -8.24 4.63 -12.45
C ALA A 61 -7.37 5.09 -13.62
N ILE A 62 -7.80 4.74 -14.84
CA ILE A 62 -7.11 5.08 -16.08
C ILE A 62 -7.53 6.50 -16.47
N TYR A 63 -6.59 7.25 -17.04
CA TYR A 63 -6.89 8.54 -17.67
C TYR A 63 -7.51 8.30 -19.04
N ASN A 64 -8.69 8.88 -19.25
CA ASN A 64 -9.34 8.89 -20.54
C ASN A 64 -8.59 9.80 -21.52
N VAL A 65 -8.99 9.71 -22.79
CA VAL A 65 -8.49 10.57 -23.88
C VAL A 65 -8.67 12.06 -23.53
N ASP A 66 -9.70 12.40 -22.75
CA ASP A 66 -10.00 13.76 -22.29
C ASP A 66 -9.20 14.19 -21.04
N GLY A 67 -8.31 13.35 -20.53
CA GLY A 67 -7.50 13.63 -19.33
C GLY A 67 -8.25 13.47 -18.00
N ASN A 68 -9.52 13.06 -18.03
CA ASN A 68 -10.30 12.75 -16.83
C ASN A 68 -10.01 11.33 -16.33
N ARG A 69 -10.04 11.12 -15.01
CA ARG A 69 -9.97 9.78 -14.42
C ARG A 69 -11.34 9.13 -14.48
N GLU A 70 -11.46 8.03 -15.21
CA GLU A 70 -12.69 7.22 -15.23
C GLU A 70 -12.53 6.02 -14.30
N ILE A 71 -13.44 5.91 -13.34
CA ILE A 71 -13.45 4.81 -12.37
C ILE A 71 -14.45 3.77 -12.86
N ILE A 72 -13.95 2.69 -13.47
CA ILE A 72 -14.77 1.59 -13.95
C ILE A 72 -15.04 0.61 -12.78
N PRO A 73 -16.29 0.43 -12.31
CA PRO A 73 -16.60 -0.40 -11.13
C PRO A 73 -16.19 -1.86 -11.28
N GLU A 74 -16.36 -2.40 -12.49
CA GLU A 74 -16.07 -3.80 -12.84
C GLU A 74 -14.57 -4.07 -13.05
N SER A 75 -13.73 -3.03 -13.03
CA SER A 75 -12.29 -3.20 -13.23
C SER A 75 -11.64 -3.94 -12.06
N VAL A 76 -10.59 -4.71 -12.37
CA VAL A 76 -9.80 -5.45 -11.37
C VAL A 76 -9.08 -4.46 -10.46
N HIS A 77 -9.16 -4.66 -9.15
CA HIS A 77 -8.58 -3.72 -8.18
C HIS A 77 -7.07 -3.86 -7.99
N GLY A 78 -6.47 -5.05 -8.19
CA GLY A 78 -5.03 -5.30 -8.00
C GLY A 78 -4.50 -5.37 -6.56
N VAL A 79 -5.28 -4.98 -5.55
CA VAL A 79 -4.92 -5.10 -4.11
C VAL A 79 -4.41 -6.50 -3.74
N TYR A 80 -3.25 -6.59 -3.07
CA TYR A 80 -2.71 -7.83 -2.55
C TYR A 80 -3.55 -8.43 -1.41
N ASP A 81 -3.58 -9.76 -1.31
CA ASP A 81 -4.36 -10.50 -0.31
C ASP A 81 -4.12 -10.03 1.14
N TYR A 82 -2.86 -9.72 1.48
CA TYR A 82 -2.51 -9.26 2.83
C TYR A 82 -3.02 -7.84 3.14
N ALA A 83 -3.31 -7.04 2.11
CA ALA A 83 -3.77 -5.66 2.24
C ALA A 83 -5.29 -5.53 2.12
N LEU A 84 -5.99 -6.54 1.55
CA LEU A 84 -7.43 -6.54 1.31
C LEU A 84 -8.25 -6.10 2.53
N ASN A 85 -8.08 -6.80 3.65
CA ASN A 85 -8.83 -6.48 4.88
C ASN A 85 -8.53 -5.08 5.40
N GLY A 86 -7.29 -4.60 5.26
CA GLY A 86 -6.93 -3.25 5.68
C GLY A 86 -7.57 -2.17 4.83
N VAL A 87 -7.61 -2.35 3.51
CA VAL A 87 -8.31 -1.43 2.59
C VAL A 87 -9.80 -1.40 2.91
N ILE A 88 -10.46 -2.55 3.04
CA ILE A 88 -11.91 -2.65 3.30
C ILE A 88 -12.28 -1.95 4.63
N LEU A 89 -11.54 -2.22 5.71
CA LEU A 89 -11.87 -1.68 7.03
C LEU A 89 -11.62 -0.17 7.11
N ASN A 90 -10.55 0.33 6.51
CA ASN A 90 -10.27 1.77 6.51
C ASN A 90 -11.22 2.53 5.59
N LEU A 91 -11.61 1.95 4.45
CA LEU A 91 -12.64 2.52 3.58
C LEU A 91 -13.98 2.62 4.31
N ALA A 92 -14.39 1.57 5.03
CA ALA A 92 -15.61 1.58 5.82
C ALA A 92 -15.63 2.70 6.88
N VAL A 93 -14.51 2.92 7.58
CA VAL A 93 -14.40 4.01 8.57
C VAL A 93 -14.53 5.39 7.91
N ARG A 94 -13.95 5.58 6.71
CA ARG A 94 -14.04 6.84 5.95
C ARG A 94 -15.48 7.12 5.53
N MET A 95 -16.13 6.16 4.86
CA MET A 95 -17.52 6.28 4.44
C MET A 95 -18.47 6.62 5.59
N MET A 96 -18.29 5.97 6.76
CA MET A 96 -19.10 6.28 7.94
C MET A 96 -19.04 7.76 8.32
N THR A 97 -17.84 8.37 8.26
CA THR A 97 -17.69 9.80 8.55
C THR A 97 -18.41 10.70 7.55
N ASP A 98 -18.44 10.34 6.27
CA ASP A 98 -19.13 11.11 5.24
C ASP A 98 -20.66 11.05 5.42
N TYR A 99 -21.19 9.90 5.87
CA TYR A 99 -22.60 9.74 6.25
C TYR A 99 -22.95 10.29 7.64
N LYS A 100 -22.06 11.10 8.25
CA LYS A 100 -22.26 11.70 9.59
C LYS A 100 -22.53 10.66 10.69
N SER A 101 -22.04 9.45 10.50
CA SER A 101 -22.20 8.33 11.42
C SER A 101 -20.85 7.96 12.04
N GLU A 102 -20.83 7.70 13.34
CA GLU A 102 -19.59 7.32 14.00
C GLU A 102 -19.31 5.82 13.82
N ALA A 103 -18.12 5.52 13.29
CA ALA A 103 -17.64 4.14 13.28
C ALA A 103 -17.46 3.62 14.70
N GLY A 104 -18.01 2.45 15.02
CA GLY A 104 -17.85 1.83 16.33
C GLY A 104 -16.37 1.64 16.70
N MET A 105 -16.03 1.80 17.99
CA MET A 105 -14.64 1.72 18.48
C MET A 105 -13.91 0.43 18.04
N SER A 106 -14.64 -0.69 17.97
CA SER A 106 -14.09 -1.98 17.53
C SER A 106 -13.69 -1.97 16.04
N LEU A 107 -14.42 -1.25 15.19
CA LEU A 107 -14.12 -1.09 13.77
C LEU A 107 -12.89 -0.20 13.59
N GLN A 108 -12.84 0.94 14.29
CA GLN A 108 -11.71 1.87 14.26
C GLN A 108 -10.41 1.19 14.71
N ALA A 109 -10.45 0.42 15.81
CA ALA A 109 -9.28 -0.32 16.30
C ALA A 109 -8.77 -1.35 15.28
N LYS A 110 -9.68 -2.09 14.62
CA LYS A 110 -9.33 -3.05 13.57
C LYS A 110 -8.77 -2.37 12.32
N ALA A 111 -9.33 -1.22 11.93
CA ALA A 111 -8.84 -0.42 10.81
C ALA A 111 -7.41 0.11 11.08
N ALA A 112 -7.17 0.64 12.29
CA ALA A 112 -5.85 1.09 12.72
C ALA A 112 -4.82 -0.06 12.76
N TYR A 113 -5.19 -1.19 13.35
CA TYR A 113 -4.31 -2.37 13.43
C TYR A 113 -3.96 -2.92 12.04
N SER A 114 -4.96 -3.09 11.17
CA SER A 114 -4.74 -3.61 9.81
C SER A 114 -3.85 -2.68 8.98
N LYS A 115 -4.00 -1.35 9.08
CA LYS A 115 -3.11 -0.38 8.44
C LYS A 115 -1.66 -0.52 8.94
N GLN A 116 -1.45 -0.72 10.24
CA GLN A 116 -0.12 -0.96 10.79
C GLN A 116 0.51 -2.25 10.28
N VAL A 117 -0.28 -3.33 10.11
CA VAL A 117 0.21 -4.59 9.54
C VAL A 117 0.73 -4.38 8.11
N ILE A 118 0.00 -3.65 7.27
CA ILE A 118 0.42 -3.33 5.90
C ILE A 118 1.72 -2.53 5.90
N ILE A 119 1.80 -1.47 6.73
CA ILE A 119 3.01 -0.65 6.86
C ILE A 119 4.21 -1.49 7.31
N ASN A 120 4.02 -2.35 8.31
CA ASN A 120 5.09 -3.19 8.84
C ASN A 120 5.56 -4.22 7.81
N PHE A 121 4.64 -4.75 7.00
CA PHE A 121 4.97 -5.66 5.92
C PHE A 121 5.76 -4.94 4.81
N ASP A 122 5.34 -3.74 4.40
CA ASP A 122 6.03 -2.94 3.39
C ASP A 122 7.43 -2.52 3.86
N LYS A 123 7.57 -2.08 5.12
CA LYS A 123 8.86 -1.76 5.73
C LYS A 123 9.84 -2.93 5.70
N LYS A 124 9.38 -4.17 5.88
CA LYS A 124 10.22 -5.37 5.80
C LYS A 124 10.74 -5.64 4.38
N ARG A 125 10.00 -5.23 3.35
CA ARG A 125 10.40 -5.38 1.94
C ARG A 125 11.40 -4.32 1.49
N LYS A 126 11.44 -3.15 2.13
CA LYS A 126 12.41 -2.11 1.81
C LYS A 126 13.82 -2.59 2.17
N ILE A 127 14.64 -2.81 1.14
CA ILE A 127 16.05 -3.16 1.28
C ILE A 127 16.71 -2.04 2.09
N LYS A 128 17.33 -2.38 3.23
CA LYS A 128 18.17 -1.42 3.95
C LYS A 128 19.23 -0.93 2.98
N SER A 129 19.41 0.39 2.89
CA SER A 129 20.48 0.92 2.06
C SER A 129 21.78 0.22 2.45
N ARG A 130 22.54 -0.17 1.42
CA ARG A 130 23.89 -0.68 1.66
C ARG A 130 24.66 0.39 2.42
N TYR A 131 25.71 -0.02 3.13
CA TYR A 131 26.58 0.92 3.84
C TYR A 131 27.05 2.06 2.91
N ARG A 132 27.65 3.14 3.41
CA ARG A 132 28.22 4.17 2.51
C ARG A 132 29.58 3.70 1.97
N ARG A 133 29.94 4.01 0.71
CA ARG A 133 31.19 3.58 0.03
C ARG A 133 32.49 3.73 0.87
N ARG A 134 32.49 4.58 1.89
CA ARG A 134 33.62 4.86 2.81
C ARG A 134 33.58 4.12 4.15
N THR A 135 32.64 3.18 4.33
CA THR A 135 32.56 2.41 5.58
C THR A 135 33.68 1.38 5.61
N PRO A 136 34.55 1.42 6.64
CA PRO A 136 35.63 0.45 6.74
C PRO A 136 35.07 -0.94 7.02
N THR A 137 35.73 -1.98 6.51
CA THR A 137 35.36 -3.38 6.74
C THR A 137 35.46 -3.76 8.24
N GLY A 138 36.33 -3.09 8.99
CA GLY A 138 36.56 -3.35 10.41
C GLY A 138 37.45 -4.57 10.65
N SER A 139 38.41 -4.47 11.55
CA SER A 139 39.40 -5.53 11.84
C SER A 139 38.79 -6.81 12.44
N GLY A 140 37.53 -6.78 12.88
CA GLY A 140 36.81 -7.95 13.40
C GLY A 140 36.30 -8.93 12.34
N ASN A 141 36.22 -8.52 11.06
CA ASN A 141 35.68 -9.36 9.99
C ASN A 141 36.78 -10.12 9.23
N ARG A 142 37.47 -11.02 9.91
CA ARG A 142 38.69 -11.70 9.42
C ARG A 142 38.55 -12.26 7.99
N PHE A 143 37.51 -13.02 7.69
CA PHE A 143 37.29 -13.57 6.34
C PHE A 143 37.06 -12.51 5.28
N ALA A 144 36.37 -11.41 5.61
CA ALA A 144 36.15 -10.33 4.65
C ALA A 144 37.44 -9.52 4.43
N THR A 145 38.22 -9.30 5.48
CA THR A 145 39.51 -8.61 5.43
C THR A 145 40.56 -9.43 4.66
N ASP A 146 40.66 -10.74 4.94
CA ASP A 146 41.64 -11.64 4.33
C ASP A 146 41.36 -11.88 2.83
N LEU A 147 40.08 -11.87 2.43
CA LEU A 147 39.66 -12.02 1.05
C LEU A 147 39.50 -10.69 0.30
N GLY A 148 39.83 -9.56 0.95
CA GLY A 148 39.71 -8.22 0.36
C GLY A 148 38.27 -7.78 0.06
N TYR A 149 37.26 -8.48 0.58
CA TYR A 149 35.86 -8.13 0.38
C TYR A 149 35.54 -6.83 1.12
N ARG A 150 35.15 -5.80 0.36
CA ARG A 150 34.51 -4.59 0.89
C ARG A 150 33.02 -4.86 1.11
N TYR A 151 32.39 -4.11 2.00
CA TYR A 151 30.93 -4.11 2.18
C TYR A 151 30.13 -3.71 0.91
N PHE A 152 30.83 -3.23 -0.13
CA PHE A 152 30.31 -2.88 -1.45
C PHE A 152 30.56 -4.00 -2.46
N SER A 153 29.58 -4.89 -2.64
CA SER A 153 29.56 -5.77 -3.81
C SER A 153 29.28 -4.91 -5.07
N GLY A 154 30.31 -4.63 -5.87
CA GLY A 154 30.16 -4.04 -7.22
C GLY A 154 31.09 -2.88 -7.59
N CYS A 155 32.00 -2.44 -6.71
CA CYS A 155 33.11 -1.56 -7.11
C CYS A 155 34.37 -2.41 -7.18
N ARG A 156 34.66 -2.96 -8.38
CA ARG A 156 36.04 -3.31 -8.74
C ARG A 156 36.79 -1.98 -8.84
N ASP A 157 37.96 -1.93 -8.23
CA ASP A 157 38.85 -0.78 -8.34
C ASP A 157 39.42 -0.79 -9.77
N ASP A 158 39.00 0.14 -10.62
CA ASP A 158 39.70 0.46 -11.87
C ASP A 158 40.83 1.46 -11.56
N GLU A 159 41.73 1.12 -10.63
CA GLU A 159 42.84 1.98 -10.21
C GLU A 159 44.15 1.19 -10.05
N ASP A 160 44.46 0.34 -11.04
CA ASP A 160 45.81 -0.18 -11.28
C ASP A 160 46.16 -0.03 -12.78
N GLU A 161 46.09 1.19 -13.32
CA GLU A 161 46.85 1.54 -14.53
C GLU A 161 48.16 2.20 -14.09
N GLU A 162 49.24 1.42 -14.23
CA GLU A 162 50.62 1.82 -13.99
C GLU A 162 50.98 3.06 -14.85
N GLU A 163 51.19 4.22 -14.24
CA GLU A 163 52.09 5.23 -14.81
C GLU A 163 53.53 4.75 -14.58
N VAL A 164 54.03 3.95 -15.52
CA VAL A 164 55.47 3.78 -15.75
C VAL A 164 55.97 5.09 -16.36
N ILE A 165 56.72 5.86 -15.56
CA ILE A 165 57.64 6.90 -16.05
C ILE A 165 59.00 6.25 -16.31
#